data_AF-A0AAW1UN35-F1
#
_entry.id   AF-A0AAW1UN35-F1
#
_cell.length_a   1.000
_cell.length_b   1.000
_cell.length_c   1.000
_cell.angle_alpha   90.00
_cell.angle_beta   90.00
_cell.angle_gamma   90.00
#
_symmetry.space_group_name_H-M   'P 1'
#
loop_
_entity.id
_entity.type
_entity.pdbx_description
1 polymer ?
#
loop_
_entity_poly.entity_id
_entity_poly.type
_entity_poly.pdbx_seq_one_letter_code
_entity_poly.pdbx_strand_id
1 'polypeptide(L)'
;MDEPQSISNNTDSRSSLGKNLNFELRPNASNGLWIMFLIPAALIISAFKHYVVLTSTYKFLPIFSIGIIWTNIFIINAMKKEDYVKFQQLWFFFPMSFMFFIFLDSGVLFSLYSGFFCTALYCKIYLLLLQTFPKSFTLGEAGITSQAFTILLYTTLPHFSNSMEEPIVKTIQSSTVIIQMEYFGILILCAFLYYFKIKSSISVYFWSFTILMITFLLPLHIFLRRSPILWVLSLLIENSSTIKIVMYWVICCCIATLFIIKKQNITEKASTSERKVFHILAAAVYIPGLIYACNLLYLGSGILLGIFFLLEILRKLSVPPLGKILQSSFLNLSDEKDAGNIALTPIYLLTGFTCPMWIHPAPCDVTDSSFFSFLPLMSGILSVGIGDTAASVLGSRYGKHYYKDSNKTMEGTLASILCQLLTVFILFQLGYIINMDILLMLRVSVATIVTSIIEAKTDQIDNAILPLIMYIILI
;
A
#
# COMPACT_ATOMS: atom_id res chain seq x y z
N MET A 1 51.33 15.72 -3.07
CA MET A 1 50.14 16.34 -3.66
C MET A 1 49.19 15.20 -3.91
N ASP A 2 48.39 14.90 -2.89
CA ASP A 2 47.51 13.74 -2.87
C ASP A 2 46.19 14.12 -3.55
N GLU A 3 45.86 13.40 -4.62
CA GLU A 3 44.51 13.41 -5.21
C GLU A 3 43.55 12.62 -4.31
N PRO A 4 42.36 13.13 -3.98
CA PRO A 4 41.39 12.35 -3.23
C PRO A 4 40.64 11.40 -4.16
N GLN A 5 40.91 10.10 -4.00
CA GLN A 5 40.00 9.02 -4.39
C GLN A 5 38.63 9.25 -3.75
N SER A 6 37.60 9.45 -4.56
CA SER A 6 36.23 9.42 -4.08
C SER A 6 35.31 8.67 -5.05
N ILE A 7 34.59 7.70 -4.46
CA ILE A 7 33.35 7.07 -4.93
C ILE A 7 33.50 5.98 -6.00
N SER A 8 33.88 4.76 -5.59
CA SER A 8 33.58 3.52 -6.36
C SER A 8 33.05 2.35 -5.51
N ASN A 9 33.04 2.43 -4.17
CA ASN A 9 32.76 1.25 -3.33
C ASN A 9 31.28 0.85 -3.15
N ASN A 10 30.31 1.60 -3.69
CA ASN A 10 28.88 1.30 -3.50
C ASN A 10 28.18 0.66 -4.72
N THR A 11 28.85 0.61 -5.88
CA THR A 11 28.32 -0.03 -7.09
C THR A 11 28.72 -1.51 -7.19
N ASP A 12 29.91 -1.88 -6.70
CA ASP A 12 30.41 -3.25 -6.78
C ASP A 12 29.66 -4.23 -5.86
N SER A 13 29.26 -3.79 -4.66
CA SER A 13 28.50 -4.60 -3.69
C SER A 13 27.05 -4.87 -4.11
N ARG A 14 26.46 -4.01 -4.95
CA ARG A 14 25.15 -4.27 -5.58
C ARG A 14 25.20 -5.48 -6.50
N SER A 15 26.35 -5.66 -7.15
CA SER A 15 26.52 -6.69 -8.18
C SER A 15 26.86 -8.06 -7.60
N SER A 16 27.60 -8.15 -6.48
CA SER A 16 27.98 -9.44 -5.86
C SER A 16 26.77 -10.14 -5.21
N LEU A 17 26.01 -9.40 -4.40
CA LEU A 17 24.92 -9.95 -3.58
C LEU A 17 23.72 -10.43 -4.43
N GLY A 18 23.31 -9.62 -5.41
CA GLY A 18 22.22 -9.98 -6.33
C GLY A 18 22.59 -11.17 -7.22
N LYS A 19 23.86 -11.27 -7.65
CA LYS A 19 24.35 -12.41 -8.44
C LYS A 19 24.31 -13.72 -7.66
N ASN A 20 24.66 -13.72 -6.38
CA ASN A 20 24.65 -14.93 -5.57
C ASN A 20 23.24 -15.42 -5.20
N LEU A 21 22.26 -14.51 -5.10
CA LEU A 21 20.86 -14.81 -4.76
C LEU A 21 19.91 -14.79 -5.96
N ASN A 22 20.45 -14.66 -7.18
CA ASN A 22 19.71 -14.60 -8.45
C ASN A 22 18.60 -13.53 -8.47
N PHE A 23 18.90 -12.29 -8.06
CA PHE A 23 17.99 -11.16 -8.21
C PHE A 23 18.69 -9.89 -8.71
N GLU A 24 17.92 -9.02 -9.36
CA GLU A 24 18.37 -7.71 -9.83
C GLU A 24 17.52 -6.61 -9.18
N LEU A 25 18.17 -5.61 -8.59
CA LEU A 25 17.48 -4.50 -7.93
C LEU A 25 17.06 -3.42 -8.92
N ARG A 26 16.08 -2.60 -8.53
CA ARG A 26 15.66 -1.42 -9.29
C ARG A 26 16.86 -0.51 -9.56
N PRO A 27 17.15 -0.15 -10.82
CA PRO A 27 18.29 0.69 -11.16
C PRO A 27 18.09 2.12 -10.63
N ASN A 28 19.20 2.85 -10.47
CA ASN A 28 19.21 4.28 -10.11
C ASN A 28 18.50 4.64 -8.79
N ALA A 29 18.30 3.67 -7.90
CA ALA A 29 17.79 3.90 -6.56
C ALA A 29 18.76 3.34 -5.50
N SER A 30 18.66 3.89 -4.29
CA SER A 30 19.33 3.43 -3.09
C SER A 30 18.62 2.20 -2.52
N ASN A 31 19.23 1.53 -1.54
CA ASN A 31 18.68 0.29 -0.98
C ASN A 31 17.38 0.51 -0.20
N GLY A 32 17.11 1.71 0.32
CA GLY A 32 15.84 2.02 1.00
C GLY A 32 15.56 1.25 2.30
N LEU A 33 16.57 0.63 2.94
CA LEU A 33 16.37 -0.28 4.09
C LEU A 33 15.57 0.30 5.26
N TRP A 34 15.61 1.61 5.45
CA TRP A 34 14.84 2.31 6.50
C TRP A 34 13.32 2.19 6.32
N ILE A 35 12.84 2.01 5.08
CA ILE A 35 11.41 1.85 4.75
C ILE A 35 10.82 0.62 5.43
N MET A 36 11.63 -0.42 5.63
CA MET A 36 11.20 -1.69 6.22
C MET A 36 10.65 -1.52 7.65
N PHE A 37 10.89 -0.38 8.31
CA PHE A 37 10.42 -0.14 9.67
C PHE A 37 9.10 0.66 9.74
N LEU A 38 8.59 1.16 8.60
CA LEU A 38 7.44 2.05 8.59
C LEU A 38 6.12 1.34 8.93
N ILE A 39 5.77 0.24 8.26
CA ILE A 39 4.54 -0.51 8.56
C ILE A 39 4.53 -1.02 10.01
N PRO A 40 5.60 -1.69 10.50
CA PRO A 40 5.66 -2.12 11.89
C PRO A 40 5.50 -0.98 12.89
N ALA A 41 6.15 0.16 12.66
CA ALA A 41 6.02 1.34 13.51
C ALA A 41 4.58 1.88 13.51
N ALA A 42 3.96 2.01 12.33
CA ALA A 42 2.59 2.47 12.19
C ALA A 42 1.60 1.58 12.95
N LEU A 43 1.72 0.26 12.84
CA LEU A 43 0.83 -0.69 13.53
C LEU A 43 1.01 -0.67 15.04
N ILE A 44 2.26 -0.63 15.52
CA ILE A 44 2.58 -0.56 16.96
C ILE A 44 2.02 0.73 17.56
N ILE A 45 2.31 1.89 16.96
CA ILE A 45 1.86 3.19 17.48
C ILE A 45 0.33 3.27 17.45
N SER A 46 -0.31 2.83 16.35
CA SER A 46 -1.77 2.78 16.25
C SER A 46 -2.40 1.95 17.37
N ALA A 47 -1.80 0.79 17.69
CA ALA A 47 -2.31 -0.07 18.75
C ALA A 47 -2.22 0.57 20.13
N PHE A 48 -1.10 1.23 20.43
CA PHE A 48 -0.92 1.94 21.70
C PHE A 48 -1.86 3.14 21.83
N LYS A 49 -2.07 3.90 20.75
CA LYS A 49 -2.92 5.10 20.74
C LYS A 49 -4.42 4.80 20.79
N HIS A 50 -4.84 3.67 20.23
CA HIS A 50 -6.25 3.29 20.12
C HIS A 50 -6.58 1.98 20.84
N TYR A 51 -5.94 1.71 21.98
CA TYR A 51 -6.04 0.43 22.69
C TYR A 51 -7.49 -0.01 23.01
N VAL A 52 -8.39 0.95 23.22
CA VAL A 52 -9.81 0.71 23.56
C VAL A 52 -10.60 0.15 22.38
N VAL A 53 -10.29 0.58 21.15
CA VAL A 53 -11.09 0.28 19.95
C VAL A 53 -10.50 -0.91 19.17
N LEU A 54 -9.48 -1.58 19.72
CA LEU A 54 -8.82 -2.69 19.06
C LEU A 54 -9.73 -3.92 18.95
N THR A 55 -9.90 -4.40 17.71
CA THR A 55 -10.50 -5.71 17.45
C THR A 55 -9.60 -6.82 18.02
N SER A 56 -10.19 -8.00 18.26
CA SER A 56 -9.44 -9.18 18.73
C SER A 56 -8.26 -9.51 17.81
N THR A 57 -8.46 -9.43 16.49
CA THR A 57 -7.40 -9.70 15.50
C THR A 57 -6.32 -8.62 15.48
N TYR A 58 -6.69 -7.34 15.68
CA TYR A 58 -5.72 -6.24 15.67
C TYR A 58 -4.77 -6.32 16.87
N LYS A 59 -5.20 -6.83 18.02
CA LYS A 59 -4.36 -7.01 19.22
C LYS A 59 -3.11 -7.88 18.98
N PHE A 60 -3.12 -8.72 17.95
CA PHE A 60 -1.96 -9.55 17.59
C PHE A 60 -0.88 -8.77 16.80
N LEU A 61 -1.26 -7.69 16.11
CA LEU A 61 -0.39 -6.97 15.18
C LEU A 61 0.82 -6.27 15.82
N PRO A 62 0.79 -5.76 17.06
CA PRO A 62 1.97 -5.17 17.69
C PRO A 62 3.10 -6.19 17.91
N ILE A 63 2.78 -7.37 18.44
CA ILE A 63 3.76 -8.45 18.66
C ILE A 63 4.21 -9.02 17.31
N PHE A 64 3.29 -9.15 16.35
CA PHE A 64 3.64 -9.50 14.97
C PHE A 64 4.63 -8.53 14.36
N SER A 65 4.42 -7.22 14.57
CA SER A 65 5.28 -6.14 14.09
C SER A 65 6.66 -6.18 14.74
N ILE A 66 6.76 -6.53 16.03
CA ILE A 66 8.06 -6.78 16.68
C ILE A 66 8.79 -7.94 15.99
N GLY A 67 8.09 -9.02 15.63
CA GLY A 67 8.65 -10.13 14.87
C GLY A 67 9.14 -9.74 13.47
N ILE A 68 8.39 -8.88 12.78
CA ILE A 68 8.84 -8.29 11.50
C ILE A 68 10.11 -7.46 11.71
N ILE A 69 10.15 -6.58 12.72
CA ILE A 69 11.33 -5.74 13.02
C ILE A 69 12.55 -6.60 13.30
N TRP A 70 12.39 -7.65 14.11
CA TRP A 70 13.44 -8.62 14.38
C TRP A 70 13.97 -9.25 13.09
N THR A 71 13.07 -9.68 12.21
CA THR A 71 13.43 -10.27 10.92
C THR A 71 14.08 -9.25 9.99
N ASN A 72 13.69 -7.97 10.01
CA ASN A 72 14.33 -6.92 9.23
C ASN A 72 15.78 -6.71 9.67
N ILE A 73 16.04 -6.63 10.98
CA ILE A 73 17.40 -6.51 11.53
C ILE A 73 18.25 -7.70 11.08
N PHE A 74 17.66 -8.90 11.10
CA PHE A 74 18.31 -10.11 10.64
C PHE A 74 18.66 -10.05 9.14
N ILE A 75 17.69 -9.71 8.28
CA ILE A 75 17.90 -9.54 6.83
C ILE A 75 19.03 -8.54 6.59
N ILE A 76 18.98 -7.35 7.20
CA ILE A 76 20.01 -6.31 7.03
C ILE A 76 21.39 -6.82 7.44
N ASN A 77 21.49 -7.57 8.54
CA ASN A 77 22.75 -8.14 9.00
C ASN A 77 23.27 -9.26 8.10
N ALA A 78 22.39 -10.12 7.58
CA ALA A 78 22.74 -11.18 6.64
C ALA A 78 23.28 -10.58 5.33
N MET A 79 22.64 -9.52 4.84
CA MET A 79 23.07 -8.80 3.65
C MET A 79 24.44 -8.14 3.82
N LYS A 80 24.72 -7.54 4.98
CA LYS A 80 26.04 -6.94 5.28
C LYS A 80 27.17 -7.95 5.33
N LYS A 81 26.89 -9.19 5.74
CA LYS A 81 27.90 -10.24 5.92
C LYS A 81 28.06 -11.16 4.71
N GLU A 82 27.32 -10.92 3.61
CA GLU A 82 27.21 -11.82 2.46
C GLU A 82 26.98 -13.30 2.88
N ASP A 83 26.28 -13.51 3.99
CA ASP A 83 26.18 -14.81 4.65
C ASP A 83 24.81 -15.44 4.35
N TYR A 84 24.77 -16.18 3.24
CA TYR A 84 23.56 -16.72 2.63
C TYR A 84 22.93 -17.89 3.41
N VAL A 85 23.73 -18.62 4.19
CA VAL A 85 23.26 -19.78 5.00
C VAL A 85 22.28 -19.31 6.10
N LYS A 86 22.37 -18.05 6.51
CA LYS A 86 21.49 -17.44 7.51
C LYS A 86 20.06 -17.20 7.00
N PHE A 87 19.86 -16.92 5.72
CA PHE A 87 18.50 -16.69 5.18
C PHE A 87 17.55 -17.90 5.33
N GLN A 88 18.10 -19.11 5.47
CA GLN A 88 17.35 -20.36 5.60
C GLN A 88 17.16 -20.82 7.06
N GLN A 89 17.63 -20.05 8.05
CA GLN A 89 17.48 -20.43 9.45
C GLN A 89 16.03 -20.23 9.91
N LEU A 90 15.23 -21.28 9.74
CA LEU A 90 13.82 -21.29 10.08
C LEU A 90 13.59 -21.15 11.60
N TRP A 91 14.55 -21.48 12.46
CA TRP A 91 14.41 -21.54 13.93
C TRP A 91 14.09 -20.21 14.63
N PHE A 92 14.24 -19.06 13.97
CA PHE A 92 13.93 -17.75 14.58
C PHE A 92 12.45 -17.56 14.95
N PHE A 93 11.56 -18.41 14.45
CA PHE A 93 10.16 -18.36 14.84
C PHE A 93 9.91 -18.84 16.28
N PHE A 94 10.76 -19.68 16.89
CA PHE A 94 10.49 -20.22 18.23
C PHE A 94 10.47 -19.13 19.32
N PRO A 95 11.45 -18.21 19.43
CA PRO A 95 11.40 -17.11 20.37
C PRO A 95 10.18 -16.20 20.15
N MET A 96 9.84 -15.90 18.89
CA MET A 96 8.66 -15.09 18.60
C MET A 96 7.37 -15.80 18.96
N SER A 97 7.27 -17.11 18.68
CA SER A 97 6.12 -17.93 19.08
C SER A 97 5.94 -17.94 20.60
N PHE A 98 7.04 -18.01 21.34
CA PHE A 98 7.01 -17.92 22.81
C PHE A 98 6.51 -16.56 23.31
N MET A 99 6.86 -15.46 22.64
CA MET A 99 6.32 -14.13 22.95
C MET A 99 4.79 -14.07 22.74
N PHE A 100 4.28 -14.64 21.65
CA PHE A 100 2.83 -14.74 21.42
C PHE A 100 2.15 -15.53 22.54
N PHE A 101 2.73 -16.67 22.93
CA PHE A 101 2.18 -17.51 24.00
C PHE A 101 2.11 -16.78 25.35
N ILE A 102 3.18 -16.07 25.75
CA ILE A 102 3.22 -15.37 27.04
C ILE A 102 2.28 -14.15 27.06
N PHE A 103 2.35 -13.30 26.03
CA PHE A 103 1.73 -11.97 26.10
C PHE A 103 0.26 -11.95 25.67
N LEU A 104 -0.18 -12.93 24.89
CA LEU A 104 -1.54 -12.96 24.33
C LEU A 104 -2.36 -14.15 24.81
N ASP A 105 -1.79 -15.00 25.67
CA ASP A 105 -2.36 -16.27 26.13
C ASP A 105 -2.93 -17.11 24.96
N SER A 106 -2.28 -17.00 23.80
CA SER A 106 -2.72 -17.69 22.60
C SER A 106 -2.23 -19.13 22.65
N GLY A 107 -3.14 -20.09 22.46
CA GLY A 107 -2.80 -21.51 22.45
C GLY A 107 -1.55 -21.84 21.61
N VAL A 108 -0.81 -22.88 21.99
CA VAL A 108 0.53 -23.20 21.45
C VAL A 108 0.56 -23.23 19.92
N LEU A 109 -0.45 -23.84 19.28
CA LEU A 109 -0.53 -23.92 17.82
C LEU A 109 -0.64 -22.54 17.15
N PHE A 110 -1.48 -21.65 17.70
CA PHE A 110 -1.64 -20.29 17.19
C PHE A 110 -0.38 -19.45 17.39
N SER A 111 0.30 -19.64 18.52
CA SER A 111 1.57 -19.00 18.82
C SER A 111 2.66 -19.42 17.83
N LEU A 112 2.78 -20.72 17.53
CA LEU A 112 3.69 -21.24 16.50
C LEU A 112 3.36 -20.71 15.09
N TYR A 113 2.07 -20.69 14.74
CA TYR A 113 1.57 -20.09 13.50
C TYR A 113 2.00 -18.62 13.39
N SER A 114 1.77 -17.82 14.44
CA SER A 114 2.07 -16.39 14.45
C SER A 114 3.57 -16.12 14.36
N GLY A 115 4.39 -16.87 15.10
CA GLY A 115 5.84 -16.79 15.01
C GLY A 115 6.36 -17.16 13.61
N PHE A 116 5.82 -18.22 13.00
CA PHE A 116 6.21 -18.65 11.65
C PHE A 116 5.90 -17.58 10.59
N PHE A 117 4.73 -16.95 10.66
CA PHE A 117 4.32 -15.93 9.70
C PHE A 117 5.21 -14.68 9.77
N CYS A 118 5.45 -14.12 10.96
CA CYS A 118 6.22 -12.88 11.10
C CYS A 118 7.73 -13.04 10.87
N THR A 119 8.24 -14.28 10.79
CA THR A 119 9.68 -14.56 10.60
C THR A 119 9.95 -15.33 9.30
N ALA A 120 9.74 -16.64 9.30
CA ALA A 120 10.09 -17.55 8.21
C ALA A 120 9.29 -17.25 6.93
N LEU A 121 7.96 -17.10 7.03
CA LEU A 121 7.13 -16.82 5.86
C LEU A 121 7.43 -15.44 5.29
N TYR A 122 7.53 -14.42 6.14
CA TYR A 122 7.92 -13.07 5.74
C TYR A 122 9.25 -13.06 4.96
N CYS A 123 10.29 -13.71 5.50
CA CYS A 123 11.59 -13.83 4.85
C CYS A 123 11.50 -14.54 3.49
N LYS A 124 10.71 -15.62 3.40
CA LYS A 124 10.50 -16.37 2.15
C LYS A 124 9.78 -15.53 1.09
N ILE A 125 8.74 -14.78 1.47
CA ILE A 125 8.02 -13.87 0.56
C ILE A 125 8.96 -12.76 0.08
N TYR A 126 9.76 -12.18 0.98
CA TYR A 126 10.73 -11.14 0.64
C TYR A 126 11.72 -11.60 -0.44
N LEU A 127 12.33 -12.78 -0.27
CA LEU A 127 13.23 -13.34 -1.27
C LEU A 127 12.51 -13.70 -2.57
N LEU A 128 11.30 -14.28 -2.48
CA LEU A 128 10.50 -14.64 -3.65
C LEU A 128 10.20 -13.41 -4.51
N LEU A 129 9.83 -12.28 -3.91
CA LEU A 129 9.56 -11.04 -4.66
C LEU A 129 10.81 -10.55 -5.40
N LEU A 130 11.95 -10.50 -4.73
CA LEU A 130 13.22 -10.06 -5.34
C LEU A 130 13.62 -10.96 -6.52
N GLN A 131 13.49 -12.27 -6.38
CA GLN A 131 13.87 -13.24 -7.42
C GLN A 131 12.87 -13.27 -8.59
N THR A 132 11.58 -13.14 -8.31
CA THR A 132 10.53 -13.25 -9.34
C THR A 132 10.42 -12.00 -10.20
N PHE A 133 10.74 -10.83 -9.63
CA PHE A 133 10.51 -9.54 -10.26
C PHE A 133 11.80 -8.73 -10.37
N PRO A 134 12.73 -9.13 -11.27
CA PRO A 134 13.98 -8.42 -11.47
C PRO A 134 13.73 -6.95 -11.86
N LYS A 135 14.60 -6.07 -11.37
CA LYS A 135 14.59 -4.61 -11.57
C LYS A 135 13.35 -3.87 -11.06
N SER A 136 12.43 -4.56 -10.39
CA SER A 136 11.15 -3.97 -9.98
C SER A 136 11.23 -3.31 -8.60
N PHE A 137 12.06 -3.82 -7.69
CA PHE A 137 12.11 -3.36 -6.31
C PHE A 137 13.52 -2.96 -5.87
N THR A 138 13.61 -1.94 -5.02
CA THR A 138 14.71 -1.82 -4.05
C THR A 138 14.52 -2.81 -2.89
N LEU A 139 15.52 -2.94 -2.02
CA LEU A 139 15.40 -3.79 -0.83
C LEU A 139 14.32 -3.29 0.13
N GLY A 140 14.23 -1.98 0.34
CA GLY A 140 13.18 -1.37 1.13
C GLY A 140 11.79 -1.57 0.54
N GLU A 141 11.64 -1.37 -0.78
CA GLU A 141 10.36 -1.53 -1.51
C GLU A 141 9.88 -2.99 -1.51
N ALA A 142 10.80 -3.95 -1.69
CA ALA A 142 10.48 -5.36 -1.55
C ALA A 142 10.04 -5.67 -0.11
N GLY A 143 10.74 -5.10 0.88
CA GLY A 143 10.46 -5.29 2.31
C GLY A 143 9.08 -4.81 2.71
N ILE A 144 8.70 -3.58 2.38
CA ILE A 144 7.38 -3.05 2.72
C ILE A 144 6.25 -3.83 2.01
N THR A 145 6.48 -4.25 0.76
CA THR A 145 5.52 -5.01 -0.02
C THR A 145 5.33 -6.42 0.55
N SER A 146 6.43 -7.11 0.90
CA SER A 146 6.35 -8.43 1.54
C SER A 146 5.76 -8.35 2.95
N GLN A 147 6.01 -7.28 3.71
CA GLN A 147 5.36 -7.05 5.00
C GLN A 147 3.85 -6.92 4.87
N ALA A 148 3.38 -6.02 4.00
CA ALA A 148 1.95 -5.82 3.76
C ALA A 148 1.27 -7.13 3.34
N PHE A 149 1.90 -7.88 2.44
CA PHE A 149 1.39 -9.17 1.98
C PHE A 149 1.39 -10.23 3.08
N THR A 150 2.43 -10.29 3.91
CA THR A 150 2.50 -11.26 5.03
C THR A 150 1.45 -10.94 6.11
N ILE A 151 1.26 -9.66 6.44
CA ILE A 151 0.25 -9.22 7.41
C ILE A 151 -1.16 -9.55 6.89
N LEU A 152 -1.42 -9.30 5.61
CA LEU A 152 -2.68 -9.68 4.97
C LEU A 152 -2.92 -11.19 5.12
N LEU A 153 -1.96 -12.03 4.71
CA LEU A 153 -2.09 -13.49 4.82
C LEU A 153 -2.25 -13.97 6.27
N TYR A 154 -1.52 -13.36 7.21
CA TYR A 154 -1.59 -13.68 8.63
C TYR A 154 -2.98 -13.38 9.20
N THR A 155 -3.53 -12.21 8.89
CA THR A 155 -4.81 -11.76 9.45
C THR A 155 -6.01 -12.50 8.85
N THR A 156 -5.91 -12.98 7.61
CA THR A 156 -6.99 -13.73 6.94
C THR A 156 -7.49 -14.93 7.73
N LEU A 157 -6.59 -15.77 8.26
CA LEU A 157 -6.99 -17.02 8.93
C LEU A 157 -7.70 -16.78 10.28
N PRO A 158 -7.18 -15.93 11.21
CA PRO A 158 -7.92 -15.52 12.40
C PRO A 158 -9.27 -14.87 12.08
N HIS A 159 -9.34 -14.01 11.05
CA HIS A 159 -10.61 -13.40 10.64
C HIS A 159 -11.63 -14.43 10.18
N PHE A 160 -11.21 -15.40 9.36
CA PHE A 160 -12.08 -16.47 8.89
C PHE A 160 -12.55 -17.36 10.04
N SER A 161 -11.64 -17.75 10.94
CA SER A 161 -11.99 -18.51 12.15
C SER A 161 -13.05 -17.80 12.98
N ASN A 162 -12.80 -16.52 13.31
CA ASN A 162 -13.73 -15.73 14.12
C ASN A 162 -15.09 -15.56 13.43
N SER A 163 -15.13 -15.36 12.11
CA SER A 163 -16.39 -15.23 11.36
C SER A 163 -17.20 -16.52 11.22
N MET A 164 -16.56 -17.68 11.40
CA MET A 164 -17.27 -18.97 11.45
C MET A 164 -17.95 -19.15 12.80
N GLU A 165 -17.30 -18.75 13.89
CA GLU A 165 -17.83 -18.84 15.26
C GLU A 165 -18.93 -17.80 15.48
N GLU A 166 -18.66 -16.53 15.22
CA GLU A 166 -19.57 -15.41 15.51
C GLU A 166 -20.07 -14.70 14.25
N PRO A 167 -21.35 -14.30 14.20
CA PRO A 167 -21.87 -13.54 13.07
C PRO A 167 -21.20 -12.16 12.99
N ILE A 168 -20.81 -11.76 11.77
CA ILE A 168 -20.19 -10.46 11.54
C ILE A 168 -21.24 -9.35 11.65
N VAL A 169 -21.09 -8.48 12.64
CA VAL A 169 -22.01 -7.36 12.88
C VAL A 169 -21.51 -6.07 12.23
N LYS A 170 -20.20 -5.75 12.35
CA LYS A 170 -19.68 -4.46 11.86
C LYS A 170 -19.48 -4.46 10.34
N THR A 171 -19.88 -3.37 9.69
CA THR A 171 -19.72 -3.15 8.24
C THR A 171 -18.27 -3.29 7.81
N ILE A 172 -17.34 -2.69 8.56
CA ILE A 172 -15.90 -2.74 8.24
C ILE A 172 -15.35 -4.17 8.23
N GLN A 173 -15.79 -5.02 9.17
CA GLN A 173 -15.37 -6.42 9.25
C GLN A 173 -15.89 -7.22 8.03
N SER A 174 -17.13 -6.95 7.60
CA SER A 174 -17.66 -7.54 6.36
C SER A 174 -16.82 -7.11 5.16
N SER A 175 -16.47 -5.83 5.07
CA SER A 175 -15.59 -5.33 4.01
C SER A 175 -14.22 -6.00 4.02
N THR A 176 -13.59 -6.15 5.19
CA THR A 176 -12.28 -6.80 5.33
C THR A 176 -12.33 -8.27 4.87
N VAL A 177 -13.36 -9.03 5.25
CA VAL A 177 -13.52 -10.43 4.84
C VAL A 177 -13.71 -10.54 3.32
N ILE A 178 -14.48 -9.64 2.70
CA ILE A 178 -14.63 -9.59 1.24
C ILE A 178 -13.27 -9.37 0.58
N ILE A 179 -12.54 -8.33 1.00
CA ILE A 179 -11.23 -7.99 0.43
C ILE A 179 -10.23 -9.15 0.59
N GLN A 180 -10.16 -9.76 1.78
CA GLN A 180 -9.27 -10.90 2.03
C GLN A 180 -9.61 -12.11 1.15
N MET A 181 -10.90 -12.40 0.96
CA MET A 181 -11.35 -13.49 0.09
C MET A 181 -11.03 -13.23 -1.38
N GLU A 182 -11.21 -12.00 -1.85
CA GLU A 182 -10.86 -11.60 -3.20
C GLU A 182 -9.37 -11.84 -3.46
N TYR A 183 -8.51 -11.35 -2.57
CA TYR A 183 -7.07 -11.51 -2.72
C TYR A 183 -6.65 -12.97 -2.61
N PHE A 184 -7.26 -13.76 -1.73
CA PHE A 184 -7.02 -15.20 -1.66
C PHE A 184 -7.39 -15.90 -2.97
N GLY A 185 -8.53 -15.55 -3.57
CA GLY A 185 -8.93 -16.06 -4.89
C GLY A 185 -7.97 -15.67 -6.01
N ILE A 186 -7.51 -14.41 -6.03
CA ILE A 186 -6.50 -13.94 -7.00
C ILE A 186 -5.17 -14.68 -6.83
N LEU A 187 -4.74 -14.97 -5.59
CA LEU A 187 -3.53 -15.75 -5.34
C LEU A 187 -3.63 -17.18 -5.86
N ILE A 188 -4.77 -17.84 -5.64
CA ILE A 188 -5.02 -19.18 -6.19
C ILE A 188 -5.02 -19.13 -7.72
N LEU A 189 -5.65 -18.11 -8.31
CA LEU A 189 -5.64 -17.92 -9.76
C LEU A 189 -4.23 -17.75 -10.30
N CYS A 190 -3.40 -16.90 -9.69
CA CYS A 190 -2.00 -16.72 -10.06
C CYS A 190 -1.22 -18.03 -9.98
N ALA A 191 -1.34 -18.77 -8.88
CA ALA A 191 -0.67 -20.05 -8.70
C ALA A 191 -1.11 -21.08 -9.74
N PHE A 192 -2.41 -21.14 -10.04
CA PHE A 192 -3.00 -22.04 -11.03
C PHE A 192 -2.50 -21.71 -12.46
N LEU A 193 -2.60 -20.45 -12.88
CA LEU A 193 -2.13 -20.02 -14.21
C LEU A 193 -0.62 -20.26 -14.38
N TYR A 194 0.16 -20.03 -13.31
CA TYR A 194 1.60 -20.28 -13.31
C TYR A 194 1.92 -21.78 -13.42
N TYR A 195 1.30 -22.62 -12.59
CA TYR A 195 1.58 -24.06 -12.55
C TYR A 195 1.18 -24.77 -13.85
N PHE A 196 -0.02 -24.48 -14.36
CA PHE A 196 -0.54 -25.11 -15.58
C PHE A 196 -0.09 -24.41 -16.87
N LYS A 197 0.67 -23.31 -16.78
CA LYS A 197 1.20 -22.54 -17.93
C LYS A 197 0.14 -22.22 -18.98
N ILE A 198 -1.04 -21.80 -18.52
CA ILE A 198 -2.20 -21.54 -19.40
C ILE A 198 -1.94 -20.28 -20.21
N LYS A 199 -1.93 -20.42 -21.55
CA LYS A 199 -1.67 -19.30 -22.49
C LYS A 199 -2.88 -18.94 -23.35
N SER A 200 -3.83 -19.86 -23.53
CA SER A 200 -5.03 -19.60 -24.34
C SER A 200 -5.92 -18.58 -23.65
N SER A 201 -6.31 -17.53 -24.36
CA SER A 201 -7.12 -16.43 -23.84
C SER A 201 -8.48 -16.90 -23.31
N ILE A 202 -9.13 -17.81 -24.03
CA ILE A 202 -10.41 -18.41 -23.63
C ILE A 202 -10.24 -19.19 -22.32
N SER A 203 -9.16 -19.99 -22.23
CA SER A 203 -8.86 -20.75 -21.02
C SER A 203 -8.56 -19.84 -19.83
N VAL A 204 -7.84 -18.73 -20.03
CA VAL A 204 -7.59 -17.76 -18.96
C VAL A 204 -8.90 -17.18 -18.44
N TYR A 205 -9.81 -16.75 -19.31
CA TYR A 205 -11.12 -16.22 -18.88
C TYR A 205 -11.97 -17.27 -18.16
N PHE A 206 -12.07 -18.47 -18.73
CA PHE A 206 -12.84 -19.57 -18.15
C PHE A 206 -12.33 -19.94 -16.75
N TRP A 207 -11.03 -20.13 -16.59
CA TRP A 207 -10.44 -20.49 -15.30
C TRP A 207 -10.46 -19.34 -14.31
N SER A 208 -10.26 -18.10 -14.76
CA SER A 208 -10.41 -16.91 -13.90
C SER A 208 -11.81 -16.82 -13.33
N PHE A 209 -12.84 -16.95 -14.18
CA PHE A 209 -14.23 -16.96 -13.73
C PHE A 209 -14.49 -18.13 -12.78
N THR A 210 -14.13 -19.36 -13.15
CA THR A 210 -14.39 -20.55 -12.35
C THR A 210 -13.71 -20.50 -10.98
N ILE A 211 -12.43 -20.15 -10.93
CA ILE A 211 -11.66 -20.07 -9.68
C ILE A 211 -12.21 -18.96 -8.80
N LEU A 212 -12.48 -17.77 -9.35
CA LEU A 212 -13.03 -16.68 -8.56
C LEU A 212 -14.45 -17.03 -8.05
N MET A 213 -15.32 -17.63 -8.84
CA MET A 213 -16.64 -18.07 -8.35
C MET A 213 -16.53 -19.03 -7.15
N ILE A 214 -15.63 -20.02 -7.24
CA ILE A 214 -15.45 -21.06 -6.21
C ILE A 214 -14.73 -20.53 -4.97
N THR A 215 -13.72 -19.68 -5.13
CA THR A 215 -12.86 -19.22 -4.03
C THR A 215 -13.37 -17.93 -3.38
N PHE A 216 -14.09 -17.10 -4.12
CA PHE A 216 -14.58 -15.81 -3.66
C PHE A 216 -16.08 -15.89 -3.32
N LEU A 217 -16.97 -16.10 -4.30
CA LEU A 217 -18.40 -15.91 -4.07
C LEU A 217 -19.04 -16.97 -3.16
N LEU A 218 -18.79 -18.26 -3.41
CA LEU A 218 -19.41 -19.33 -2.61
C LEU A 218 -19.01 -19.27 -1.12
N PRO A 219 -17.71 -19.14 -0.76
CA PRO A 219 -17.32 -19.03 0.64
C PRO A 219 -17.88 -17.75 1.28
N LEU A 220 -17.92 -16.64 0.54
CA LEU A 220 -18.40 -15.37 1.05
C LEU A 220 -19.87 -15.39 1.48
N HIS A 221 -20.72 -16.16 0.79
CA HIS A 221 -22.09 -16.41 1.24
C HIS A 221 -22.15 -17.12 2.61
N ILE A 222 -21.20 -18.03 2.87
CA ILE A 222 -21.10 -18.76 4.13
C ILE A 222 -20.60 -17.83 5.24
N PHE A 223 -19.47 -17.14 5.02
CA PHE A 223 -18.85 -16.27 6.02
C PHE A 223 -19.71 -15.06 6.38
N LEU A 224 -20.34 -14.42 5.40
CA LEU A 224 -21.21 -13.27 5.67
C LEU A 224 -22.60 -13.68 6.19
N ARG A 225 -23.00 -14.96 6.06
CA ARG A 225 -24.34 -15.49 6.38
C ARG A 225 -25.48 -14.70 5.71
N ARG A 226 -25.19 -14.05 4.58
CA ARG A 226 -26.11 -13.24 3.76
C ARG A 226 -25.59 -13.17 2.33
N SER A 227 -26.42 -12.69 1.40
CA SER A 227 -25.98 -12.46 0.02
C SER A 227 -24.96 -11.32 -0.05
N PRO A 228 -23.70 -11.58 -0.47
CA PRO A 228 -22.68 -10.55 -0.57
C PRO A 228 -23.04 -9.49 -1.61
N ILE A 229 -23.63 -9.91 -2.75
CA ILE A 229 -24.03 -9.01 -3.84
C ILE A 229 -25.11 -8.05 -3.35
N LEU A 230 -26.16 -8.56 -2.68
CA LEU A 230 -27.21 -7.70 -2.14
C LEU A 230 -26.67 -6.77 -1.05
N TRP A 231 -25.70 -7.23 -0.27
CA TRP A 231 -25.07 -6.39 0.74
C TRP A 231 -24.26 -5.24 0.13
N VAL A 232 -23.43 -5.52 -0.89
CA VAL A 232 -22.70 -4.46 -1.61
C VAL A 232 -23.66 -3.48 -2.27
N LEU A 233 -24.74 -3.97 -2.89
CA LEU A 233 -25.79 -3.11 -3.44
C LEU A 233 -26.43 -2.23 -2.35
N SER A 234 -26.70 -2.78 -1.17
CA SER A 234 -27.25 -2.02 -0.05
C SER A 234 -26.32 -0.90 0.43
N LEU A 235 -25.00 -1.07 0.34
CA LEU A 235 -24.02 0.00 0.61
C LEU A 235 -24.05 1.10 -0.45
N LEU A 236 -24.20 0.75 -1.73
CA LEU A 236 -24.22 1.73 -2.83
C LEU A 236 -25.45 2.65 -2.76
N ILE A 237 -26.57 2.14 -2.24
CA ILE A 237 -27.85 2.87 -2.15
C ILE A 237 -28.23 3.21 -0.70
N GLU A 238 -27.28 3.15 0.23
CA GLU A 238 -27.55 3.32 1.67
C GLU A 238 -28.30 4.62 1.97
N ASN A 239 -27.82 5.74 1.42
CA ASN A 239 -28.39 7.07 1.63
C ASN A 239 -28.23 7.94 0.37
N SER A 240 -28.98 9.04 0.31
CA SER A 240 -28.90 10.03 -0.79
C SER A 240 -27.48 10.60 -0.98
N SER A 241 -26.74 10.81 0.11
CA SER A 241 -25.35 11.27 0.06
C SER A 241 -24.43 10.25 -0.61
N THR A 242 -24.59 8.96 -0.27
CA THR A 242 -23.82 7.86 -0.88
C THR A 242 -24.07 7.78 -2.38
N ILE A 243 -25.33 7.87 -2.82
CA ILE A 243 -25.68 7.85 -4.24
C ILE A 243 -25.03 9.03 -4.99
N LYS A 244 -25.08 10.25 -4.42
CA LYS A 244 -24.41 11.43 -5.00
C LYS A 244 -22.90 11.21 -5.16
N ILE A 245 -22.27 10.59 -4.19
CA ILE A 245 -20.82 10.28 -4.22
C ILE A 245 -20.50 9.24 -5.25
N VAL A 246 -21.30 8.18 -5.36
CA VAL A 246 -21.12 7.15 -6.40
C VAL A 246 -21.23 7.79 -7.80
N MET A 247 -22.23 8.63 -8.04
CA MET A 247 -22.35 9.36 -9.31
C MET A 247 -21.14 10.26 -9.58
N TYR A 248 -20.66 10.97 -8.56
CA TYR A 248 -19.47 11.81 -8.66
C TYR A 248 -18.20 10.97 -8.95
N TRP A 249 -18.04 9.81 -8.33
CA TRP A 249 -16.93 8.89 -8.63
C TRP A 249 -17.00 8.35 -10.05
N VAL A 250 -18.20 8.07 -10.58
CA VAL A 250 -18.37 7.70 -12.00
C VAL A 250 -17.85 8.82 -12.90
N ILE A 251 -18.14 10.09 -12.59
CA ILE A 251 -17.60 11.24 -13.34
C ILE A 251 -16.06 11.27 -13.26
N CYS A 252 -15.47 11.10 -12.08
CA CYS A 252 -14.01 11.03 -11.93
C CYS A 252 -13.39 9.90 -12.76
N CYS A 253 -14.00 8.71 -12.76
CA CYS A 253 -13.58 7.57 -13.57
C CYS A 253 -13.68 7.89 -15.07
N CYS A 254 -14.76 8.52 -15.53
CA CYS A 254 -14.90 8.97 -16.92
C CYS A 254 -13.79 9.94 -17.31
N ILE A 255 -13.47 10.91 -16.46
CA ILE A 255 -12.36 11.86 -16.70
C ILE A 255 -11.02 11.12 -16.81
N ALA A 256 -10.75 10.18 -15.90
CA ALA A 256 -9.53 9.35 -15.93
C ALA A 256 -9.42 8.55 -17.25
N THR A 257 -10.51 7.91 -17.67
CA THR A 257 -10.56 7.14 -18.92
C THR A 257 -10.35 8.03 -20.14
N LEU A 258 -11.00 9.18 -20.20
CA LEU A 258 -10.81 10.15 -21.29
C LEU A 258 -9.36 10.65 -21.36
N PHE A 259 -8.72 10.89 -20.22
CA PHE A 259 -7.32 11.24 -20.16
C PHE A 259 -6.41 10.13 -20.72
N ILE A 260 -6.64 8.87 -20.33
CA ILE A 260 -5.89 7.72 -20.85
C ILE A 260 -6.07 7.59 -22.37
N ILE A 261 -7.30 7.65 -22.87
CA ILE A 261 -7.60 7.57 -24.31
C ILE A 261 -6.88 8.70 -25.06
N LYS A 262 -6.94 9.93 -24.54
CA LYS A 262 -6.22 11.07 -25.13
C LYS A 262 -4.72 10.83 -25.16
N LYS A 263 -4.14 10.30 -24.08
CA LYS A 263 -2.68 10.04 -23.99
C LYS A 263 -2.24 8.84 -24.82
N GLN A 264 -3.12 7.86 -25.10
CA GLN A 264 -2.85 6.79 -26.05
C GLN A 264 -2.69 7.30 -27.49
N ASN A 265 -3.41 8.36 -27.85
CA ASN A 265 -3.32 8.97 -29.19
C ASN A 265 -2.07 9.85 -29.38
N ILE A 266 -1.31 10.09 -28.31
CA ILE A 266 -0.07 10.87 -28.32
C ILE A 266 1.11 9.92 -28.19
N THR A 267 2.11 10.06 -29.06
CA THR A 267 3.30 9.19 -29.08
C THR A 267 4.30 9.48 -27.95
N GLU A 268 4.26 10.69 -27.40
CA GLU A 268 5.12 11.12 -26.30
C GLU A 268 4.69 10.50 -24.97
N LYS A 269 5.68 10.07 -24.19
CA LYS A 269 5.46 9.63 -22.80
C LYS A 269 4.85 10.74 -21.95
N ALA A 270 4.12 10.36 -20.90
CA ALA A 270 3.60 11.33 -19.93
C ALA A 270 4.74 11.96 -19.13
N SER A 271 4.72 13.28 -19.06
CA SER A 271 5.53 14.05 -18.13
C SER A 271 5.11 13.78 -16.68
N THR A 272 5.98 14.11 -15.73
CA THR A 272 5.72 13.98 -14.30
C THR A 272 4.49 14.76 -13.86
N SER A 273 4.26 15.96 -14.41
CA SER A 273 3.11 16.81 -14.11
C SER A 273 1.81 16.26 -14.72
N GLU A 274 1.84 15.73 -15.96
CA GLU A 274 0.66 15.11 -16.58
C GLU A 274 0.16 13.90 -15.76
N ARG A 275 1.06 13.13 -15.16
CA ARG A 275 0.67 11.99 -14.32
C ARG A 275 -0.03 12.38 -13.04
N LYS A 276 0.17 13.62 -12.55
CA LYS A 276 -0.52 14.13 -11.36
C LYS A 276 -2.03 14.30 -11.56
N VAL A 277 -2.54 14.17 -12.78
CA VAL A 277 -3.98 14.05 -13.02
C VAL A 277 -4.58 12.90 -12.21
N PHE A 278 -3.88 11.74 -12.14
CA PHE A 278 -4.36 10.61 -11.33
C PHE A 278 -4.29 10.89 -9.82
N HIS A 279 -3.27 11.61 -9.35
CA HIS A 279 -3.16 12.05 -7.95
C HIS A 279 -4.30 12.99 -7.55
N ILE A 280 -4.61 13.97 -8.42
CA ILE A 280 -5.71 14.92 -8.22
C ILE A 280 -7.05 14.19 -8.23
N LEU A 281 -7.28 13.30 -9.20
CA LEU A 281 -8.52 12.51 -9.27
C LEU A 281 -8.66 11.56 -8.08
N ALA A 282 -7.57 10.95 -7.61
CA ALA A 282 -7.58 10.14 -6.39
C ALA A 282 -7.96 11.00 -5.17
N ALA A 283 -7.35 12.18 -4.98
CA ALA A 283 -7.75 13.10 -3.92
C ALA A 283 -9.22 13.51 -4.03
N ALA A 284 -9.68 13.78 -5.26
CA ALA A 284 -11.05 14.13 -5.56
C ALA A 284 -12.03 13.02 -5.18
N VAL A 285 -11.67 11.73 -5.31
CA VAL A 285 -12.46 10.57 -4.88
C VAL A 285 -12.40 10.36 -3.37
N TYR A 286 -11.20 10.38 -2.78
CA TYR A 286 -10.97 9.97 -1.40
C TYR A 286 -11.45 11.00 -0.38
N ILE A 287 -11.32 12.31 -0.63
CA ILE A 287 -11.77 13.36 0.30
C ILE A 287 -13.28 13.22 0.61
N PRO A 288 -14.20 13.28 -0.38
CA PRO A 288 -15.62 13.08 -0.11
C PRO A 288 -15.93 11.65 0.33
N GLY A 289 -15.18 10.66 -0.14
CA GLY A 289 -15.33 9.27 0.30
C GLY A 289 -15.11 9.09 1.80
N LEU A 290 -14.04 9.66 2.35
CA LEU A 290 -13.76 9.59 3.79
C LEU A 290 -14.83 10.32 4.61
N ILE A 291 -15.27 11.49 4.15
CA ILE A 291 -16.21 12.34 4.90
C ILE A 291 -17.61 11.71 4.95
N TYR A 292 -18.08 11.17 3.82
CA TYR A 292 -19.49 10.86 3.65
C TYR A 292 -19.80 9.38 3.40
N ALA A 293 -18.79 8.57 3.03
CA ALA A 293 -18.99 7.18 2.61
C ALA A 293 -17.80 6.28 2.98
N CYS A 294 -17.24 6.43 4.20
CA CYS A 294 -15.98 5.78 4.61
C CYS A 294 -16.00 4.26 4.42
N ASN A 295 -17.09 3.58 4.82
CA ASN A 295 -17.22 2.13 4.68
C ASN A 295 -17.20 1.69 3.21
N LEU A 296 -17.88 2.44 2.33
CA LEU A 296 -17.90 2.18 0.90
C LEU A 296 -16.54 2.46 0.26
N LEU A 297 -15.86 3.53 0.66
CA LEU A 297 -14.50 3.85 0.20
C LEU A 297 -13.51 2.75 0.61
N TYR A 298 -13.57 2.28 1.86
CA TYR A 298 -12.72 1.19 2.36
C TYR A 298 -12.90 -0.10 1.53
N LEU A 299 -14.17 -0.49 1.29
CA LEU A 299 -14.48 -1.66 0.49
C LEU A 299 -14.04 -1.48 -0.98
N GLY A 300 -14.44 -0.36 -1.59
CA GLY A 300 -14.20 -0.09 -3.00
C GLY A 300 -12.73 0.03 -3.35
N SER A 301 -11.92 0.62 -2.47
CA SER A 301 -10.45 0.70 -2.65
C SER A 301 -9.76 -0.66 -2.57
N GLY A 302 -10.23 -1.57 -1.69
CA GLY A 302 -9.76 -2.96 -1.66
C GLY A 302 -10.10 -3.72 -2.94
N ILE A 303 -11.35 -3.65 -3.38
CA ILE A 303 -11.79 -4.27 -4.63
C ILE A 303 -11.02 -3.69 -5.84
N LEU A 304 -10.79 -2.38 -5.85
CA LEU A 304 -10.04 -1.74 -6.93
C LEU A 304 -8.58 -2.23 -7.00
N LEU A 305 -7.95 -2.53 -5.86
CA LEU A 305 -6.61 -3.13 -5.85
C LEU A 305 -6.63 -4.55 -6.43
N GLY A 306 -7.65 -5.35 -6.12
CA GLY A 306 -7.82 -6.68 -6.72
C GLY A 306 -8.04 -6.59 -8.23
N ILE A 307 -8.83 -5.61 -8.70
CA ILE A 307 -8.97 -5.30 -10.12
C ILE A 307 -7.62 -4.94 -10.75
N PHE A 308 -6.78 -4.15 -10.08
CA PHE A 308 -5.44 -3.82 -10.59
C PHE A 308 -4.56 -5.07 -10.74
N PHE A 309 -4.60 -6.01 -9.79
CA PHE A 309 -3.90 -7.29 -9.94
C PHE A 309 -4.43 -8.12 -11.11
N LEU A 310 -5.75 -8.19 -11.30
CA LEU A 310 -6.35 -8.90 -12.44
C LEU A 310 -5.98 -8.26 -13.78
N LEU A 311 -6.02 -6.93 -13.89
CA LEU A 311 -5.59 -6.20 -15.08
C LEU A 311 -4.10 -6.44 -15.38
N GLU A 312 -3.27 -6.49 -14.33
CA GLU A 312 -1.84 -6.77 -14.47
C GLU A 312 -1.59 -8.21 -14.98
N ILE A 313 -2.35 -9.19 -14.50
CA ILE A 313 -2.32 -10.57 -15.03
C ILE A 313 -2.69 -10.58 -16.52
N LEU A 314 -3.78 -9.89 -16.90
CA LEU A 314 -4.21 -9.81 -18.30
C LEU A 314 -3.18 -9.12 -19.19
N ARG A 315 -2.54 -8.05 -18.71
CA ARG A 315 -1.44 -7.36 -19.40
C ARG A 315 -0.25 -8.29 -19.59
N LYS A 316 0.18 -8.97 -18.52
CA LYS A 316 1.35 -9.86 -18.55
C LYS A 316 1.16 -11.09 -19.42
N LEU A 317 -0.03 -11.68 -19.40
CA LEU A 317 -0.38 -12.79 -20.27
C LEU A 317 -0.80 -12.33 -21.68
N SER A 318 -0.82 -11.03 -21.95
CA SER A 318 -1.20 -10.43 -23.24
C SER A 318 -2.58 -10.91 -23.75
N VAL A 319 -3.55 -11.04 -22.83
CA VAL A 319 -4.87 -11.62 -23.12
C VAL A 319 -5.76 -10.60 -23.88
N PRO A 320 -6.20 -10.88 -25.12
CA PRO A 320 -7.10 -10.01 -25.87
C PRO A 320 -8.50 -9.94 -25.24
N PRO A 321 -9.22 -8.80 -25.36
CA PRO A 321 -8.82 -7.59 -26.09
C PRO A 321 -7.93 -6.64 -25.28
N LEU A 322 -7.89 -6.78 -23.95
CA LEU A 322 -7.32 -5.78 -23.05
C LEU A 322 -5.79 -5.80 -22.99
N GLY A 323 -5.13 -6.95 -23.13
CA GLY A 323 -3.71 -7.13 -22.86
C GLY A 323 -2.81 -6.15 -23.63
N LYS A 324 -3.06 -5.97 -24.95
CA LYS A 324 -2.31 -5.02 -25.77
C LYS A 324 -2.61 -3.56 -25.42
N ILE A 325 -3.87 -3.23 -25.12
CA ILE A 325 -4.31 -1.87 -24.72
C ILE A 325 -3.68 -1.49 -23.38
N LEU A 326 -3.66 -2.41 -22.43
CA LEU A 326 -3.03 -2.21 -21.12
C LEU A 326 -1.52 -2.06 -21.27
N GLN A 327 -0.88 -2.85 -22.13
CA GLN A 327 0.56 -2.75 -22.38
C GLN A 327 0.95 -1.41 -23.02
N SER A 328 0.21 -0.93 -24.02
CA SER A 328 0.49 0.38 -24.63
C SER A 328 0.26 1.52 -23.64
N SER A 329 -0.82 1.46 -22.87
CA SER A 329 -1.11 2.45 -21.81
C SER A 329 0.00 2.50 -20.77
N PHE A 330 0.47 1.33 -20.33
CA PHE A 330 1.57 1.21 -19.37
C PHE A 330 2.84 1.87 -19.90
N LEU A 331 3.23 1.58 -21.16
CA LEU A 331 4.43 2.18 -21.75
C LEU A 331 4.36 3.71 -21.84
N ASN A 332 3.18 4.28 -22.13
CA ASN A 332 3.00 5.73 -22.22
C ASN A 332 3.01 6.43 -20.84
N LEU A 333 2.64 5.73 -19.77
CA LEU A 333 2.51 6.30 -18.42
C LEU A 333 3.66 5.93 -17.46
N SER A 334 4.41 4.87 -17.76
CA SER A 334 5.56 4.39 -16.95
C SER A 334 6.68 5.43 -16.78
N ASP A 335 7.33 5.45 -15.61
CA ASP A 335 8.60 6.14 -15.32
C ASP A 335 9.74 5.19 -14.93
N GLU A 336 10.86 5.78 -14.52
CA GLU A 336 11.98 5.12 -13.86
C GLU A 336 11.61 4.26 -12.63
N LYS A 337 10.45 4.46 -11.99
CA LYS A 337 10.01 3.62 -10.87
C LYS A 337 9.42 2.30 -11.37
N ASP A 338 8.91 2.28 -12.59
CA ASP A 338 8.41 1.11 -13.30
C ASP A 338 9.47 0.48 -14.24
N ALA A 339 10.74 0.47 -13.82
CA ALA A 339 11.86 -0.09 -14.60
C ALA A 339 11.78 -1.61 -14.79
N GLY A 340 11.04 -2.28 -13.89
CA GLY A 340 10.86 -3.72 -13.89
C GLY A 340 9.70 -4.19 -14.75
N ASN A 341 9.28 -5.42 -14.47
CA ASN A 341 8.22 -6.05 -15.24
C ASN A 341 6.83 -5.64 -14.74
N ILE A 342 6.66 -5.33 -13.46
CA ILE A 342 5.33 -5.03 -12.88
C ILE A 342 5.02 -3.53 -13.02
N ALA A 343 3.74 -3.20 -13.23
CA ALA A 343 3.23 -1.84 -13.13
C ALA A 343 2.99 -1.43 -11.66
N LEU A 344 4.05 -0.99 -10.99
CA LEU A 344 4.03 -0.71 -9.54
C LEU A 344 3.49 0.68 -9.21
N THR A 345 3.78 1.70 -10.03
CA THR A 345 3.32 3.08 -9.77
C THR A 345 1.80 3.21 -9.57
N PRO A 346 0.91 2.66 -10.43
CA PRO A 346 -0.53 2.75 -10.21
C PRO A 346 -0.99 1.98 -8.97
N ILE A 347 -0.38 0.83 -8.67
CA ILE A 347 -0.65 0.05 -7.46
C ILE A 347 -0.27 0.86 -6.23
N TYR A 348 0.92 1.46 -6.21
CA TYR A 348 1.39 2.27 -5.09
C TYR A 348 0.64 3.58 -4.92
N LEU A 349 0.11 4.17 -6.00
CA LEU A 349 -0.76 5.33 -5.88
C LEU A 349 -2.04 4.97 -5.12
N LEU A 350 -2.71 3.88 -5.52
CA LEU A 350 -3.93 3.42 -4.84
C LEU A 350 -3.65 3.01 -3.39
N THR A 351 -2.61 2.20 -3.18
CA THR A 351 -2.27 1.76 -1.81
C THR A 351 -1.77 2.91 -0.96
N GLY A 352 -1.08 3.91 -1.52
CA GLY A 352 -0.66 5.11 -0.80
C GLY A 352 -1.83 5.90 -0.21
N PHE A 353 -2.89 6.09 -1.00
CA PHE A 353 -4.11 6.75 -0.52
C PHE A 353 -4.88 5.90 0.50
N THR A 354 -4.90 4.58 0.33
CA THR A 354 -5.75 3.68 1.12
C THR A 354 -5.08 3.15 2.39
N CYS A 355 -3.75 3.02 2.38
CA CYS A 355 -3.00 2.36 3.44
C CYS A 355 -3.30 2.92 4.84
N PRO A 356 -3.40 4.26 5.05
CA PRO A 356 -3.85 4.81 6.33
C PRO A 356 -5.18 4.22 6.81
N MET A 357 -6.14 3.96 5.92
CA MET A 357 -7.41 3.33 6.27
C MET A 357 -7.27 1.84 6.60
N TRP A 358 -6.42 1.11 5.86
CA TRP A 358 -6.24 -0.33 6.07
C TRP A 358 -5.47 -0.67 7.35
N ILE A 359 -4.54 0.18 7.77
CA ILE A 359 -3.74 -0.04 8.97
C ILE A 359 -4.32 0.60 10.22
N HIS A 360 -5.27 1.54 10.10
CA HIS A 360 -5.92 2.13 11.25
C HIS A 360 -6.89 1.12 11.91
N PRO A 361 -6.93 1.01 13.25
CA PRO A 361 -7.70 -0.03 13.93
C PRO A 361 -9.21 0.11 13.78
N ALA A 362 -9.70 1.35 13.62
CA ALA A 362 -11.11 1.66 13.45
C ALA A 362 -11.30 2.87 12.52
N PRO A 363 -11.06 2.73 11.20
CA PRO A 363 -10.99 3.87 10.27
C PRO A 363 -12.33 4.57 10.06
N CYS A 364 -13.45 3.85 10.23
CA CYS A 364 -14.79 4.37 9.97
C CYS A 364 -15.71 4.35 11.21
N ASP A 365 -15.17 4.05 12.40
CA ASP A 365 -15.92 4.01 13.65
C ASP A 365 -15.68 5.34 14.39
N VAL A 366 -16.58 6.31 14.22
CA VAL A 366 -16.44 7.68 14.74
C VAL A 366 -17.16 7.85 16.09
N THR A 367 -17.68 6.77 16.68
CA THR A 367 -18.40 6.86 17.95
C THR A 367 -17.43 7.04 19.11
N ASP A 368 -17.45 8.26 19.67
CA ASP A 368 -17.34 8.57 21.10
C ASP A 368 -16.01 8.96 21.75
N SER A 369 -14.91 9.31 21.04
CA SER A 369 -13.78 9.93 21.80
C SER A 369 -12.67 10.71 21.10
N SER A 370 -12.53 10.80 19.78
CA SER A 370 -11.44 11.67 19.27
C SER A 370 -11.57 12.11 17.82
N PHE A 371 -11.68 13.43 17.66
CA PHE A 371 -11.38 14.25 16.46
C PHE A 371 -9.99 13.98 15.82
N PHE A 372 -9.26 13.03 16.36
CA PHE A 372 -7.92 12.59 16.03
C PHE A 372 -7.87 11.59 14.88
N SER A 373 -8.95 10.85 14.60
CA SER A 373 -8.90 9.76 13.61
C SER A 373 -8.98 10.25 12.16
N PHE A 374 -9.59 11.41 11.89
CA PHE A 374 -9.77 11.87 10.51
C PHE A 374 -8.45 12.24 9.82
N LEU A 375 -7.55 12.94 10.52
CA LEU A 375 -6.34 13.49 9.89
C LEU A 375 -5.27 12.44 9.56
N PRO A 376 -5.00 11.42 10.41
CA PRO A 376 -4.18 10.28 10.03
C PRO A 376 -4.71 9.57 8.78
N LEU A 377 -6.03 9.39 8.64
CA LEU A 377 -6.62 8.76 7.44
C LEU A 377 -6.41 9.59 6.17
N MET A 378 -6.25 10.91 6.31
CA MET A 378 -5.94 11.83 5.21
C MET A 378 -4.46 11.81 4.77
N SER A 379 -3.60 11.02 5.42
CA SER A 379 -2.15 11.04 5.17
C SER A 379 -1.75 10.83 3.72
N GLY A 380 -2.39 9.90 3.01
CA GLY A 380 -2.13 9.68 1.58
C GLY A 380 -2.61 10.83 0.70
N ILE A 381 -3.75 11.42 1.04
CA ILE A 381 -4.32 12.56 0.32
C ILE A 381 -3.44 13.81 0.49
N LEU A 382 -3.01 14.11 1.72
CA LEU A 382 -2.18 15.26 2.02
C LEU A 382 -0.78 15.10 1.42
N SER A 383 -0.10 13.99 1.69
CA SER A 383 1.29 13.82 1.25
C SER A 383 1.42 13.58 -0.25
N VAL A 384 0.65 12.64 -0.82
CA VAL A 384 0.77 12.23 -2.22
C VAL A 384 -0.20 13.02 -3.11
N GLY A 385 -1.47 13.12 -2.72
CA GLY A 385 -2.48 13.83 -3.51
C GLY A 385 -2.20 15.32 -3.67
N ILE A 386 -1.87 16.00 -2.57
CA ILE A 386 -1.70 17.46 -2.52
C ILE A 386 -0.22 17.83 -2.55
N GLY A 387 0.58 17.29 -1.63
CA GLY A 387 1.99 17.67 -1.45
C GLY A 387 2.84 17.36 -2.67
N ASP A 388 2.94 16.08 -3.05
CA ASP A 388 3.70 15.62 -4.21
C ASP A 388 3.19 16.23 -5.54
N THR A 389 1.88 16.41 -5.69
CA THR A 389 1.31 17.16 -6.82
C THR A 389 1.79 18.61 -6.85
N ALA A 390 1.70 19.33 -5.74
CA ALA A 390 2.12 20.73 -5.64
C ALA A 390 3.64 20.86 -5.89
N ALA A 391 4.46 19.99 -5.28
CA ALA A 391 5.90 19.96 -5.51
C ALA A 391 6.23 19.75 -6.98
N SER A 392 5.58 18.79 -7.65
CA SER A 392 5.85 18.48 -9.04
C SER A 392 5.38 19.57 -10.01
N VAL A 393 4.15 20.09 -9.83
CA VAL A 393 3.56 21.08 -10.74
C VAL A 393 4.17 22.47 -10.54
N LEU A 394 4.28 22.92 -9.29
CA LEU A 394 4.81 24.25 -8.99
C LEU A 394 6.34 24.26 -9.03
N GLY A 395 6.99 23.17 -8.60
CA GLY A 395 8.45 23.05 -8.68
C GLY A 395 8.97 23.00 -10.12
N SER A 396 8.28 22.31 -11.03
CA SER A 396 8.66 22.29 -12.46
C SER A 396 8.43 23.62 -13.17
N ARG A 397 7.42 24.40 -12.74
CA ARG A 397 7.04 25.67 -13.38
C ARG A 397 7.80 26.89 -12.82
N TYR A 398 8.07 26.90 -11.52
CA TYR A 398 8.60 28.07 -10.81
C TYR A 398 9.91 27.81 -10.06
N GLY A 399 10.37 26.56 -9.99
CA GLY A 399 11.57 26.20 -9.26
C GLY A 399 12.83 26.76 -9.90
N LYS A 400 13.72 27.29 -9.05
CA LYS A 400 15.02 27.84 -9.45
C LYS A 400 16.16 27.28 -8.62
N HIS A 401 15.88 26.93 -7.36
CA HIS A 401 16.88 26.43 -6.42
C HIS A 401 16.76 24.91 -6.29
N TYR A 402 17.61 24.20 -7.03
CA TYR A 402 17.64 22.73 -7.04
C TYR A 402 18.38 22.17 -5.82
N TYR A 403 17.91 21.04 -5.32
CA TYR A 403 18.68 20.24 -4.38
C TYR A 403 19.92 19.66 -5.07
N LYS A 404 21.01 19.52 -4.32
CA LYS A 404 22.26 18.95 -4.85
C LYS A 404 21.98 17.54 -5.42
N ASP A 405 22.45 17.31 -6.64
CA ASP A 405 22.31 16.03 -7.36
C ASP A 405 20.85 15.56 -7.56
N SER A 406 19.89 16.49 -7.62
CA SER A 406 18.46 16.19 -7.77
C SER A 406 17.75 17.16 -8.72
N ASN A 407 16.73 16.66 -9.43
CA ASN A 407 15.85 17.47 -10.25
C ASN A 407 14.73 18.16 -9.43
N LYS A 408 14.74 18.00 -8.11
CA LYS A 408 13.76 18.59 -7.19
C LYS A 408 14.22 19.96 -6.71
N THR A 409 13.26 20.84 -6.43
CA THR A 409 13.52 22.25 -6.09
C THR A 409 13.02 22.60 -4.69
N MET A 410 13.71 23.54 -4.03
CA MET A 410 13.30 24.07 -2.73
C MET A 410 11.94 24.75 -2.82
N GLU A 411 11.64 25.43 -3.93
CA GLU A 411 10.32 26.02 -4.17
C GLU A 411 9.22 24.97 -4.28
N GLY A 412 9.51 23.81 -4.90
CA GLY A 412 8.60 22.67 -4.93
C GLY A 412 8.29 22.15 -3.52
N THR A 413 9.31 22.00 -2.67
CA THR A 413 9.13 21.60 -1.28
C THR A 413 8.32 22.62 -0.48
N LEU A 414 8.59 23.92 -0.64
CA LEU A 414 7.82 24.97 0.01
C LEU A 414 6.35 24.97 -0.46
N ALA A 415 6.12 24.81 -1.76
CA ALA A 415 4.79 24.69 -2.33
C ALA A 415 4.02 23.50 -1.76
N SER A 416 4.67 22.34 -1.62
CA SER A 416 4.11 21.16 -0.98
C SER A 416 3.65 21.43 0.46
N ILE A 417 4.49 22.06 1.28
CA ILE A 417 4.17 22.40 2.68
C ILE A 417 2.96 23.34 2.72
N LEU A 418 2.99 24.43 1.94
CA LEU A 418 1.94 25.44 1.94
C LEU A 418 0.59 24.89 1.46
N CYS A 419 0.57 24.09 0.39
CA CYS A 419 -0.66 23.50 -0.14
C CYS A 419 -1.28 22.46 0.82
N GLN A 420 -0.45 21.66 1.50
CA GLN A 420 -0.94 20.73 2.52
C GLN A 420 -1.54 21.46 3.72
N LEU A 421 -0.84 22.46 4.27
CA LEU A 421 -1.35 23.29 5.37
C LEU A 421 -2.63 24.05 4.99
N LEU A 422 -2.68 24.59 3.77
CA LEU A 422 -3.87 25.27 3.25
C LEU A 422 -5.06 24.31 3.17
N THR A 423 -4.85 23.07 2.74
CA THR A 423 -5.93 22.08 2.69
C THR A 423 -6.45 21.76 4.08
N VAL A 424 -5.57 21.54 5.05
CA VAL A 424 -5.98 21.31 6.45
C VAL A 424 -6.75 22.52 6.99
N PHE A 425 -6.29 23.74 6.70
CA PHE A 425 -6.99 24.96 7.07
C PHE A 425 -8.37 25.06 6.44
N ILE A 426 -8.52 24.76 5.14
CA ILE A 426 -9.83 24.75 4.46
C ILE A 426 -10.76 23.71 5.10
N LEU A 427 -10.27 22.49 5.39
CA LEU A 427 -11.06 21.45 6.04
C LEU A 427 -11.53 21.85 7.44
N PHE A 428 -10.69 22.58 8.18
CA PHE A 428 -11.05 23.19 9.46
C PHE A 428 -12.14 24.24 9.30
N GLN A 429 -12.00 25.17 8.36
CA GLN A 429 -13.02 26.21 8.11
C GLN A 429 -14.37 25.63 7.65
N LEU A 430 -14.35 24.51 6.93
CA LEU A 430 -15.56 23.79 6.51
C LEU A 430 -16.18 22.93 7.63
N GLY A 431 -15.57 22.90 8.82
CA GLY A 431 -16.09 22.17 9.97
C GLY A 431 -15.85 20.65 9.95
N TYR A 432 -15.06 20.13 9.00
CA TYR A 432 -14.68 18.71 8.97
C TYR A 432 -13.60 18.38 10.01
N ILE A 433 -12.82 19.38 10.43
CA ILE A 433 -11.93 19.31 11.58
C ILE A 433 -12.52 20.22 12.64
N ILE A 434 -13.01 19.65 13.74
CA ILE A 434 -13.84 20.37 14.71
C ILE A 434 -12.97 21.13 15.73
N ASN A 435 -11.85 20.53 16.18
CA ASN A 435 -10.94 21.14 17.14
C ASN A 435 -9.51 21.16 16.58
N MET A 436 -8.93 22.36 16.48
CA MET A 436 -7.51 22.57 16.16
C MET A 436 -6.82 23.20 17.37
N ASP A 437 -6.31 22.36 18.27
CA ASP A 437 -5.47 22.82 19.37
C ASP A 437 -4.03 23.08 18.89
N ILE A 438 -3.24 23.76 19.73
CA ILE A 438 -1.85 24.10 19.42
C ILE A 438 -1.04 22.84 19.14
N LEU A 439 -1.30 21.74 19.88
CA LEU A 439 -0.59 20.49 19.71
C LEU A 439 -0.86 19.84 18.35
N LEU A 440 -2.11 19.82 17.89
CA LEU A 440 -2.48 19.31 16.57
C LEU A 440 -1.88 20.18 15.47
N MET A 441 -1.94 21.51 15.58
CA MET A 441 -1.28 22.41 14.63
C MET A 441 0.21 22.14 14.51
N LEU A 442 0.91 21.98 15.64
CA LEU A 442 2.33 21.63 15.66
C LEU A 442 2.58 20.29 14.99
N ARG A 443 1.76 19.28 15.30
CA ARG A 443 1.90 17.94 14.71
C ARG A 443 1.69 17.94 13.21
N VAL A 444 0.67 18.64 12.71
CA VAL A 444 0.41 18.80 11.28
C VAL A 444 1.56 19.54 10.60
N SER A 445 2.09 20.59 11.23
CA SER A 445 3.24 21.33 10.71
C SER A 445 4.47 20.44 10.62
N VAL A 446 4.77 19.66 11.66
CA VAL A 446 5.88 18.71 11.66
C VAL A 446 5.66 17.62 10.60
N ALA A 447 4.47 17.04 10.52
CA ALA A 447 4.15 16.00 9.54
C ALA A 447 4.36 16.50 8.10
N THR A 448 3.81 17.66 7.76
CA THR A 448 3.90 18.26 6.41
C THR A 448 5.32 18.68 6.06
N ILE A 449 6.09 19.24 6.99
CA ILE A 449 7.50 19.58 6.78
C ILE A 449 8.34 18.33 6.56
N VAL A 450 8.22 17.33 7.44
CA VAL A 450 9.01 16.10 7.37
C VAL A 450 8.71 15.34 6.08
N THR A 451 7.44 15.16 5.72
CA THR A 451 7.08 14.43 4.49
C THR A 451 7.54 15.17 3.24
N SER A 452 7.47 16.51 3.21
CA SER A 452 7.95 17.30 2.07
C SER A 452 9.47 17.27 1.93
N ILE A 453 10.22 17.25 3.04
CA ILE A 453 11.68 17.09 3.00
C ILE A 453 12.06 15.68 2.52
N ILE A 454 11.33 14.65 2.98
CA ILE A 454 11.58 13.27 2.56
C ILE A 454 11.22 13.08 1.10
N GLU A 455 10.12 13.66 0.62
CA GLU A 455 9.78 13.74 -0.80
C GLU A 455 10.96 14.32 -1.59
N ALA A 456 11.51 15.47 -1.18
CA ALA A 456 12.62 16.11 -1.87
C ALA A 456 13.92 15.29 -1.93
N LYS A 457 14.13 14.37 -0.98
CA LYS A 457 15.38 13.60 -0.82
C LYS A 457 15.29 12.13 -1.21
N THR A 458 14.08 11.57 -1.28
CA THR A 458 13.91 10.14 -1.52
C THR A 458 13.97 9.80 -3.01
N ASP A 459 14.66 8.72 -3.32
CA ASP A 459 14.70 8.08 -4.64
C ASP A 459 13.81 6.82 -4.69
N GLN A 460 13.08 6.56 -3.61
CA GLN A 460 12.19 5.43 -3.43
C GLN A 460 10.79 5.78 -3.95
N ILE A 461 9.88 4.81 -3.98
CA ILE A 461 8.50 5.06 -4.41
C ILE A 461 7.73 5.85 -3.33
N ASP A 462 7.81 7.17 -3.45
CA ASP A 462 7.09 8.20 -2.67
C ASP A 462 5.62 7.86 -2.41
N ASN A 463 4.88 7.41 -3.43
CA ASN A 463 3.47 7.03 -3.31
C ASN A 463 3.21 6.02 -2.18
N ALA A 464 4.14 5.11 -1.91
CA ALA A 464 4.00 4.10 -0.86
C ALA A 464 4.50 4.58 0.53
N ILE A 465 5.45 5.51 0.53
CA ILE A 465 6.27 5.82 1.72
C ILE A 465 5.77 7.05 2.45
N LEU A 466 5.50 8.13 1.72
CA LEU A 466 5.09 9.41 2.31
C LEU A 466 3.80 9.29 3.15
N PRO A 467 2.77 8.52 2.71
CA PRO A 467 1.56 8.34 3.50
C PRO A 467 1.82 7.68 4.86
N LEU A 468 2.72 6.69 4.91
CA LEU A 468 3.04 6.00 6.17
C LEU A 468 3.77 6.91 7.15
N ILE A 469 4.71 7.71 6.66
CA ILE A 469 5.45 8.65 7.51
C ILE A 469 4.51 9.71 8.07
N MET A 470 3.67 10.29 7.21
CA MET A 470 2.67 11.25 7.63
C MET A 470 1.71 10.63 8.66
N TYR A 471 1.24 9.41 8.40
CA TYR A 471 0.35 8.68 9.30
C TYR A 471 0.98 8.46 10.68
N ILE A 472 2.22 7.99 10.73
CA ILE A 472 2.97 7.77 11.98
C ILE A 472 3.11 9.05 12.81
N ILE A 473 3.33 10.20 12.15
CA ILE A 473 3.48 11.47 12.86
C ILE A 473 2.13 12.01 13.33
N LEU A 474 1.05 11.79 12.56
CA LEU A 474 -0.28 12.31 12.85
C LEU A 474 -1.02 11.51 13.94
N ILE A 475 -0.79 10.20 14.01
CA ILE A 475 -1.34 9.32 15.05
C ILE A 475 -0.56 9.43 16.37
#